data_AF-A0A2R6NMI3-F1
#
_entry.id   AF-A0A2R6NMI3-F1
#
_cell.length_a   1.000
_cell.length_b   1.000
_cell.length_c   1.000
_cell.angle_alpha   90.00
_cell.angle_beta   90.00
_cell.angle_gamma   90.00
#
_symmetry.space_group_name_H-M   'P 1'
#
loop_
_entity.id
_entity.type
_entity.pdbx_description
1 polymer ?
#
loop_
_entity_poly.entity_id
_entity_poly.type
_entity_poly.pdbx_seq_one_letter_code
_entity_poly.pdbx_strand_id
1 'polypeptide(L)'
;MAHDLGTRMLPAFKTPTGIPYSRVNLRHGVPKGETVETCTAGGGTLILEFGMLSRLTGDDRFEKAAYKAFFALWNKRSDIGLVGNTVNILTGAWLHPEISSIGAGIDSFYEYALKWYILSGETRIFLLIIDGVTKLCAGEVEFLDVFQEAYAAVMRYSRAPDGFWVHNLFSIYYMRD
;
A
#
# COMPACT_ATOMS: atom_id res chain seq x y z
N MET A 1 15.93 5.83 19.91
CA MET A 1 14.66 5.16 20.28
C MET A 1 13.91 4.67 19.06
N ALA A 2 13.57 5.51 18.07
CA ALA A 2 12.85 5.07 16.87
C ALA A 2 13.56 3.97 16.06
N HIS A 3 14.89 4.08 15.89
CA HIS A 3 15.70 3.06 15.20
C HIS A 3 15.67 1.69 15.88
N ASP A 4 15.76 1.63 17.22
CA ASP A 4 15.66 0.38 17.99
C ASP A 4 14.26 -0.24 17.85
N LEU A 5 13.20 0.57 17.91
CA LEU A 5 11.83 0.10 17.69
C LEU A 5 11.64 -0.47 16.28
N GLY A 6 12.04 0.28 15.24
CA GLY A 6 11.97 -0.17 13.85
C GLY A 6 12.75 -1.47 13.64
N THR A 7 13.94 -1.59 14.23
CA THR A 7 14.78 -2.79 14.13
C THR A 7 14.06 -4.02 14.69
N ARG A 8 13.32 -3.85 15.79
CA ARG A 8 12.51 -4.92 16.41
C ARG A 8 11.26 -5.27 15.61
N MET A 9 10.79 -4.39 14.72
CA MET A 9 9.66 -4.64 13.83
C MET A 9 10.05 -5.37 12.53
N LEU A 10 11.30 -5.21 12.05
CA LEU A 10 11.79 -5.86 10.82
C LEU A 10 11.58 -7.38 10.72
N PRO A 11 11.61 -8.18 11.80
CA PRO A 11 11.27 -9.60 11.71
C PRO A 11 9.88 -9.90 11.13
N ALA A 12 8.91 -8.97 11.25
CA ALA A 12 7.58 -9.15 10.68
C ALA A 12 7.59 -9.25 9.15
N PHE A 13 8.54 -8.59 8.48
CA PHE A 13 8.67 -8.55 7.02
C PHE A 13 9.38 -9.79 6.43
N LYS A 14 9.83 -10.73 7.27
CA LYS A 14 10.50 -11.96 6.84
C LYS A 14 9.49 -13.00 6.33
N THR A 15 8.76 -12.63 5.29
CA THR A 15 7.80 -13.49 4.58
C THR A 15 8.25 -13.67 3.12
N PRO A 16 7.78 -14.71 2.41
CA PRO A 16 8.11 -14.90 1.00
C PRO A 16 7.72 -13.70 0.12
N THR A 17 6.58 -13.08 0.40
CA THR A 17 6.06 -11.93 -0.34
C THR A 17 6.74 -10.60 0.07
N GLY A 18 7.23 -10.52 1.30
CA GLY A 18 7.66 -9.27 1.94
C GLY A 18 6.53 -8.49 2.61
N ILE A 19 5.27 -8.94 2.49
CA ILE A 19 4.14 -8.39 3.26
C ILE A 19 4.30 -8.82 4.72
N PRO A 20 4.23 -7.91 5.70
CA PRO A 20 4.54 -8.25 7.08
C PRO A 20 3.40 -9.03 7.77
N TYR A 21 3.77 -9.84 8.76
CA TYR A 21 2.83 -10.34 9.77
C TYR A 21 2.14 -9.17 10.49
N SER A 22 0.86 -9.31 10.84
CA SER A 22 0.10 -8.26 11.52
C SER A 22 0.59 -7.99 12.95
N ARG A 23 1.30 -8.94 13.57
CA ARG A 23 1.82 -8.81 14.93
C ARG A 23 3.26 -9.28 15.02
N VAL A 24 4.02 -8.60 15.88
CA VAL A 24 5.39 -8.95 16.23
C VAL A 24 5.62 -8.64 17.70
N ASN A 25 6.31 -9.52 18.41
CA ASN A 25 6.78 -9.25 19.76
C ASN A 25 8.12 -8.50 19.70
N LEU A 26 8.19 -7.31 20.30
CA LEU A 26 9.39 -6.45 20.24
C LEU A 26 10.62 -7.01 20.96
N ARG A 27 10.47 -8.07 21.76
CA ARG A 27 11.59 -8.77 22.41
C ARG A 27 11.90 -10.10 21.73
N HIS A 28 10.88 -10.82 21.28
CA HIS A 28 10.99 -12.21 20.83
C HIS A 28 10.76 -12.41 19.32
N GLY A 29 10.42 -11.36 18.57
CA GLY A 29 10.09 -11.45 17.15
C GLY A 29 8.68 -11.98 16.88
N VAL A 30 8.47 -12.60 15.72
CA VAL A 30 7.15 -13.12 15.32
C VAL A 30 6.81 -14.37 16.18
N PRO A 31 5.66 -14.39 16.89
CA PRO A 31 5.23 -15.55 17.67
C PRO A 31 5.06 -16.80 16.80
N LYS A 32 5.29 -17.98 17.37
CA LYS A 32 4.97 -19.25 16.68
C LYS A 32 3.45 -19.36 16.51
N GLY A 33 3.00 -19.67 15.30
CA GLY A 33 1.57 -19.78 14.99
C GLY A 33 0.86 -18.43 14.81
N GLU A 34 1.61 -17.34 14.61
CA GLU A 34 1.02 -16.06 14.22
C GLU A 34 0.21 -16.21 12.92
N THR A 35 -0.87 -15.44 12.80
CA THR A 35 -1.72 -15.50 11.60
C THR A 35 -0.92 -15.09 10.36
N VAL A 36 -1.17 -15.79 9.26
CA VAL A 36 -0.60 -15.48 7.94
C VAL A 36 -1.49 -14.51 7.16
N GLU A 37 -2.52 -13.99 7.79
CA GLU A 37 -3.49 -13.08 7.21
C GLU A 37 -3.21 -11.67 7.71
N THR A 38 -3.21 -10.68 6.82
CA THR A 38 -3.15 -9.27 7.20
C THR A 38 -4.07 -8.45 6.33
N CYS A 39 -4.52 -7.31 6.82
CA CYS A 39 -5.25 -6.36 5.98
C CYS A 39 -4.27 -5.51 5.18
N THR A 40 -4.71 -5.02 4.02
CA THR A 40 -3.91 -4.17 3.12
C THR A 40 -3.35 -2.94 3.82
N ALA A 41 -4.17 -2.25 4.63
CA ALA A 41 -3.71 -1.14 5.45
C ALA A 41 -2.62 -1.58 6.45
N GLY A 42 -2.83 -2.69 7.15
CA GLY A 42 -1.84 -3.19 8.12
C GLY A 42 -0.53 -3.65 7.48
N GLY A 43 -0.58 -4.17 6.26
CA GLY A 43 0.58 -4.68 5.53
C GLY A 43 1.32 -3.64 4.67
N GLY A 44 0.64 -2.59 4.20
CA GLY A 44 1.16 -1.64 3.22
C GLY A 44 1.39 -0.22 3.73
N THR A 45 0.82 0.15 4.86
CA THR A 45 0.82 1.54 5.36
C THR A 45 1.98 1.80 6.34
N LEU A 46 3.22 1.58 5.91
CA LEU A 46 4.43 1.83 6.73
C LEU A 46 5.50 2.65 6.03
N ILE A 47 5.30 3.02 4.76
CA ILE A 47 6.32 3.68 3.94
C ILE A 47 6.70 5.07 4.47
N LEU A 48 5.77 5.83 5.02
CA LEU A 48 6.07 7.17 5.57
C LEU A 48 7.03 7.06 6.76
N GLU A 49 6.73 6.20 7.72
CA GLU A 49 7.50 6.03 8.95
C GLU A 49 8.85 5.38 8.67
N PHE A 50 8.86 4.29 7.91
CA PHE A 50 10.07 3.52 7.63
C PHE A 50 10.98 4.25 6.64
N GLY A 51 10.41 4.95 5.66
CA GLY A 51 11.14 5.83 4.76
C GLY A 51 11.78 6.99 5.51
N MET A 52 11.02 7.69 6.35
CA MET A 52 11.58 8.78 7.16
C MET A 52 12.65 8.27 8.14
N LEU A 53 12.44 7.12 8.77
CA LEU A 53 13.42 6.50 9.65
C LEU A 53 14.72 6.19 8.90
N SER A 54 14.63 5.66 7.68
CA SER A 54 15.80 5.34 6.85
C SER A 54 16.58 6.60 6.51
N ARG A 55 15.89 7.66 6.06
CA ARG A 55 16.50 8.94 5.72
C ARG A 55 17.19 9.62 6.91
N LEU A 56 16.57 9.55 8.10
CA LEU A 56 17.13 10.16 9.31
C LEU A 56 18.29 9.36 9.93
N THR A 57 18.35 8.05 9.69
CA THR A 57 19.34 7.17 10.34
C THR A 57 20.45 6.69 9.39
N GLY A 58 20.23 6.78 8.08
CA GLY A 58 21.10 6.21 7.05
C GLY A 58 20.95 4.70 6.88
N ASP A 59 20.02 4.05 7.57
CA ASP A 59 19.76 2.60 7.49
C ASP A 59 18.60 2.31 6.54
N ASP A 60 18.91 1.93 5.30
CA ASP A 60 17.93 1.76 4.21
C ASP A 60 17.00 0.55 4.35
N ARG A 61 17.24 -0.32 5.34
CA ARG A 61 16.50 -1.58 5.49
C ARG A 61 15.03 -1.34 5.81
N PHE A 62 14.70 -0.24 6.47
CA PHE A 62 13.31 0.08 6.80
C PHE A 62 12.55 0.47 5.53
N GLU A 63 13.05 1.45 4.78
CA GLU A 63 12.41 1.92 3.55
C GLU A 63 12.25 0.80 2.54
N LYS A 64 13.31 -0.01 2.33
CA LYS A 64 13.26 -1.19 1.46
C LYS A 64 12.19 -2.20 1.88
N ALA A 65 12.04 -2.44 3.19
CA ALA A 65 11.02 -3.35 3.70
C ALA A 65 9.60 -2.83 3.45
N ALA A 66 9.34 -1.55 3.78
CA ALA A 66 8.03 -0.94 3.58
C ALA A 66 7.67 -0.78 2.10
N TYR A 67 8.62 -0.35 1.26
CA TYR A 67 8.45 -0.22 -0.18
C TYR A 67 8.12 -1.58 -0.82
N LYS A 68 8.88 -2.63 -0.46
CA LYS A 68 8.60 -3.99 -0.94
C LYS A 68 7.21 -4.47 -0.54
N ALA A 69 6.79 -4.25 0.70
CA ALA A 69 5.48 -4.64 1.19
C ALA A 69 4.34 -3.91 0.46
N PHE A 70 4.48 -2.60 0.26
CA PHE A 70 3.52 -1.78 -0.46
C PHE A 70 3.30 -2.28 -1.89
N PHE A 71 4.37 -2.46 -2.66
CA PHE A 71 4.26 -2.92 -4.05
C PHE A 71 3.92 -4.41 -4.16
N ALA A 72 4.22 -5.24 -3.17
CA ALA A 72 3.73 -6.62 -3.12
C ALA A 72 2.19 -6.67 -3.06
N LEU A 73 1.54 -5.72 -2.38
CA LEU A 73 0.08 -5.58 -2.38
C LEU A 73 -0.43 -4.96 -3.69
N TRP A 74 0.17 -3.84 -4.14
CA TRP A 74 -0.29 -3.15 -5.35
C TRP A 74 -0.24 -4.03 -6.61
N ASN A 75 0.81 -4.82 -6.75
CA ASN A 75 1.00 -5.73 -7.88
C ASN A 75 0.05 -6.94 -7.85
N LYS A 76 -0.73 -7.10 -6.79
CA LYS A 76 -1.77 -8.13 -6.66
C LYS A 76 -3.19 -7.59 -6.85
N ARG A 77 -3.36 -6.28 -7.13
CA ARG A 77 -4.68 -5.68 -7.35
C ARG A 77 -5.49 -6.45 -8.41
N SER A 78 -6.80 -6.42 -8.24
CA SER A 78 -7.76 -7.06 -9.14
C SER A 78 -7.85 -6.36 -10.50
N ASP A 79 -8.55 -6.99 -11.45
CA ASP A 79 -8.78 -6.46 -12.80
C ASP A 79 -9.54 -5.11 -12.81
N ILE A 80 -10.22 -4.77 -11.71
CA ILE A 80 -10.87 -3.46 -11.53
C ILE A 80 -9.91 -2.37 -11.03
N GLY A 81 -8.62 -2.67 -10.90
CA GLY A 81 -7.59 -1.72 -10.46
C GLY A 81 -7.57 -1.42 -8.96
N LEU A 82 -8.26 -2.24 -8.15
CA LEU A 82 -8.34 -2.07 -6.69
C LEU A 82 -7.75 -3.28 -5.96
N VAL A 83 -7.16 -3.02 -4.78
CA VAL A 83 -6.61 -4.04 -3.89
C VAL A 83 -7.72 -4.59 -2.98
N GLY A 84 -7.59 -5.87 -2.61
CA GLY A 84 -8.51 -6.51 -1.67
C GLY A 84 -8.25 -6.07 -0.23
N ASN A 85 -9.14 -6.47 0.70
CA ASN A 85 -9.01 -6.13 2.11
C ASN A 85 -7.99 -7.00 2.84
N THR A 86 -8.16 -8.32 2.78
CA THR A 86 -7.33 -9.28 3.53
C THR A 86 -6.51 -10.15 2.58
N VAL A 87 -5.22 -10.29 2.87
CA VAL A 87 -4.25 -11.04 2.05
C VAL A 87 -3.57 -12.12 2.87
N ASN A 88 -3.28 -13.25 2.24
CA ASN A 88 -2.38 -14.25 2.77
C ASN A 88 -0.92 -13.85 2.48
N ILE A 89 -0.13 -13.55 3.51
CA ILE A 89 1.23 -13.02 3.39
C ILE A 89 2.25 -14.05 2.87
N LEU A 90 1.93 -15.34 2.86
CA LEU A 90 2.81 -16.38 2.32
C LEU A 90 2.65 -16.53 0.82
N THR A 91 1.42 -16.44 0.32
CA THR A 91 1.08 -16.66 -1.09
C THR A 91 0.87 -15.37 -1.88
N GLY A 92 0.51 -14.28 -1.20
CA GLY A 92 0.08 -13.02 -1.81
C GLY A 92 -1.31 -13.10 -2.45
N ALA A 93 -2.09 -14.15 -2.16
CA ALA A 93 -3.47 -14.27 -2.62
C ALA A 93 -4.42 -13.53 -1.66
N TRP A 94 -5.41 -12.84 -2.20
CA TRP A 94 -6.48 -12.28 -1.40
C TRP A 94 -7.38 -13.40 -0.85
N LEU A 95 -7.94 -13.18 0.34
CA LEU A 95 -8.86 -14.13 0.94
C LEU A 95 -10.29 -13.91 0.45
N HIS A 96 -11.06 -15.02 0.40
CA HIS A 96 -12.46 -14.99 0.03
C HIS A 96 -13.38 -14.69 1.22
N PRO A 97 -14.44 -13.89 1.03
CA PRO A 97 -14.77 -13.14 -0.18
C PRO A 97 -13.78 -11.99 -0.44
N GLU A 98 -13.38 -11.81 -1.69
CA GLU A 98 -12.55 -10.66 -2.09
C GLU A 98 -13.39 -9.37 -2.02
N ILE A 99 -13.05 -8.51 -1.06
CA ILE A 99 -13.73 -7.23 -0.86
C ILE A 99 -12.70 -6.12 -1.10
N SER A 100 -13.00 -5.24 -2.07
CA SER A 100 -12.25 -4.01 -2.30
C SER A 100 -13.04 -2.85 -1.71
N SER A 101 -12.40 -1.82 -1.17
CA SER A 101 -13.10 -0.64 -0.65
C SER A 101 -12.12 0.51 -0.41
N ILE A 102 -12.65 1.66 -0.03
CA ILE A 102 -11.84 2.75 0.55
C ILE A 102 -11.99 2.84 2.08
N GLY A 103 -12.62 1.83 2.69
CA GLY A 103 -12.93 1.78 4.11
C GLY A 103 -11.89 1.01 4.93
N ALA A 104 -12.30 0.64 6.15
CA ALA A 104 -11.43 0.01 7.14
C ALA A 104 -10.65 -1.19 6.57
N GLY A 105 -9.34 -1.18 6.76
CA GLY A 105 -8.44 -2.23 6.30
C GLY A 105 -7.85 -2.01 4.90
N ILE A 106 -8.27 -0.96 4.19
CA ILE A 106 -7.69 -0.55 2.89
C ILE A 106 -7.40 0.96 2.85
N ASP A 107 -8.29 1.79 3.40
CA ASP A 107 -8.23 3.26 3.47
C ASP A 107 -6.83 3.89 3.34
N SER A 108 -5.98 3.64 4.32
CA SER A 108 -4.68 4.27 4.47
C SER A 108 -3.65 3.82 3.44
N PHE A 109 -3.89 2.71 2.74
CA PHE A 109 -3.03 2.26 1.64
C PHE A 109 -2.99 3.30 0.52
N TYR A 110 -4.17 3.76 0.07
CA TYR A 110 -4.29 4.78 -0.96
C TYR A 110 -3.84 6.16 -0.45
N GLU A 111 -4.14 6.46 0.81
CA GLU A 111 -3.68 7.68 1.47
C GLU A 111 -2.14 7.78 1.47
N TYR A 112 -1.45 6.68 1.83
CA TYR A 112 0.00 6.63 1.92
C TYR A 112 0.67 6.69 0.56
N ALA A 113 0.00 6.24 -0.50
CA ALA A 113 0.49 6.40 -1.86
C ALA A 113 0.71 7.89 -2.19
N LEU A 114 -0.33 8.71 -2.00
CA LEU A 114 -0.25 10.14 -2.24
C LEU A 114 0.69 10.84 -1.24
N LYS A 115 0.58 10.51 0.05
CA LYS A 115 1.39 11.16 1.08
C LYS A 115 2.88 10.88 0.92
N TRP A 116 3.25 9.66 0.55
CA TRP A 116 4.65 9.33 0.32
C TRP A 116 5.20 10.04 -0.89
N TYR A 117 4.45 10.12 -2.00
CA TYR A 117 4.84 10.92 -3.15
C TYR A 117 5.14 12.39 -2.77
N ILE A 118 4.29 12.99 -1.91
CA ILE A 118 4.50 14.36 -1.42
C ILE A 118 5.71 14.44 -0.47
N LEU A 119 5.83 13.52 0.48
CA LEU A 119 6.86 13.54 1.52
C LEU A 119 8.25 13.20 0.97
N SER A 120 8.33 12.24 0.05
CA SER A 120 9.59 11.73 -0.45
C SER A 120 10.35 12.84 -1.17
N GLY A 121 9.65 13.77 -1.84
CA GLY A 121 10.25 14.91 -2.55
C GLY A 121 11.26 14.50 -3.62
N GLU A 122 11.38 13.19 -3.89
CA GLU A 122 12.47 12.59 -4.64
C GLU A 122 12.15 12.71 -6.12
N THR A 123 12.61 13.83 -6.66
CA THR A 123 12.49 14.23 -8.05
C THR A 123 13.37 13.32 -8.90
N ARG A 124 12.85 12.19 -9.40
CA ARG A 124 13.38 11.64 -10.66
C ARG A 124 12.88 12.55 -11.78
N ILE A 125 13.75 13.41 -12.29
CA ILE A 125 13.45 14.25 -13.46
C ILE A 125 13.18 13.29 -14.62
N PHE A 126 11.93 13.20 -15.05
CA PHE A 126 11.58 12.56 -16.32
C PHE A 126 10.69 13.50 -17.13
N LEU A 127 10.96 13.59 -18.42
CA LEU A 127 10.13 14.38 -19.34
C LEU A 127 8.85 13.59 -19.63
N LEU A 128 7.72 14.12 -19.17
CA LEU A 128 6.42 13.75 -19.71
C LEU A 128 6.07 14.75 -20.81
N ILE A 129 5.85 14.23 -22.03
CA ILE A 129 5.23 14.98 -23.13
C ILE A 129 3.75 14.60 -23.13
N ILE A 130 2.91 15.51 -22.66
CA ILE A 130 1.45 15.41 -22.75
C ILE A 130 0.98 16.59 -23.59
N ASP A 131 0.21 16.32 -24.65
CA ASP A 131 -0.36 17.34 -25.55
C ASP A 131 0.66 18.35 -26.11
N GLY A 132 1.90 17.90 -26.35
CA GLY A 132 2.98 18.74 -26.86
C GLY A 132 3.60 19.69 -25.84
N VAL A 133 3.18 19.63 -24.57
CA VAL A 133 3.74 20.42 -23.49
C VAL A 133 4.68 19.56 -22.65
N THR A 134 5.95 19.99 -22.56
CA THR A 134 6.92 19.40 -21.65
C THR A 134 6.60 19.84 -20.22
N LYS A 135 6.17 18.91 -19.37
CA LYS A 135 5.95 19.17 -17.95
C LYS A 135 7.12 18.61 -17.14
N LEU A 136 7.77 19.47 -16.34
CA LEU A 136 8.76 19.06 -15.36
C LEU A 136 8.02 18.51 -14.14
N CYS A 137 8.01 17.18 -13.98
CA CYS A 137 7.36 16.51 -12.86
C CYS A 137 8.42 15.99 -11.88
N ALA A 138 8.10 16.05 -10.58
CA ALA A 138 9.02 15.76 -9.48
C ALA A 138 8.39 14.75 -8.51
N GLY A 139 8.86 13.49 -8.51
CA GLY A 139 8.56 12.48 -7.49
C GLY A 139 8.84 11.04 -7.95
N GLU A 140 8.74 10.06 -7.04
CA GLU A 140 8.61 8.64 -7.39
C GLU A 140 7.28 8.45 -8.13
N VAL A 141 7.34 8.50 -9.46
CA VAL A 141 6.16 8.47 -10.33
C VAL A 141 5.24 7.29 -10.00
N GLU A 142 5.81 6.17 -9.55
CA GLU A 142 5.09 4.96 -9.20
C GLU A 142 4.03 5.14 -8.09
N PHE A 143 4.32 5.91 -7.03
CA PHE A 143 3.33 6.12 -5.95
C PHE A 143 2.23 7.11 -6.34
N LEU A 144 2.55 8.10 -7.19
CA LEU A 144 1.52 8.96 -7.77
C LEU A 144 0.63 8.19 -8.75
N ASP A 145 1.23 7.33 -9.58
CA ASP A 145 0.51 6.46 -10.51
C ASP A 145 -0.44 5.53 -9.74
N VAL A 146 0.05 4.91 -8.65
CA VAL A 146 -0.79 4.10 -7.76
C VAL A 146 -2.02 4.89 -7.28
N PHE A 147 -1.81 6.11 -6.80
CA PHE A 147 -2.91 6.95 -6.33
C PHE A 147 -3.88 7.33 -7.47
N GLN A 148 -3.37 7.72 -8.63
CA GLN A 148 -4.18 8.13 -9.78
C GLN A 148 -4.98 6.96 -10.36
N GLU A 149 -4.37 5.79 -10.53
CA GLU A 149 -5.03 4.55 -10.97
C GLU A 149 -6.13 4.14 -9.99
N ALA A 150 -5.82 4.11 -8.69
CA ALA A 150 -6.79 3.77 -7.65
C ALA A 150 -7.94 4.77 -7.62
N TYR A 151 -7.65 6.08 -7.70
CA TYR A 151 -8.68 7.10 -7.75
C TYR A 151 -9.58 6.90 -8.96
N ALA A 152 -9.03 6.73 -10.17
CA ALA A 152 -9.80 6.49 -11.38
C ALA A 152 -10.71 5.25 -11.26
N ALA A 153 -10.19 4.16 -10.70
CA ALA A 153 -10.96 2.95 -10.43
C ALA A 153 -12.10 3.21 -9.44
N VAL A 154 -11.83 3.84 -8.29
CA VAL A 154 -12.89 4.19 -7.31
C VAL A 154 -13.95 5.09 -7.96
N MET A 155 -13.55 6.12 -8.71
CA MET A 155 -14.49 7.00 -9.40
C MET A 155 -15.36 6.23 -10.41
N ARG A 156 -14.81 5.19 -11.06
CA ARG A 156 -15.52 4.36 -12.04
C ARG A 156 -16.56 3.44 -11.40
N TYR A 157 -16.24 2.84 -10.25
CA TYR A 157 -17.08 1.80 -9.63
C TYR A 157 -17.97 2.31 -8.50
N SER A 158 -17.66 3.45 -7.90
CA SER A 158 -18.44 4.04 -6.80
C SER A 158 -19.47 5.09 -7.25
N ARG A 159 -19.47 5.45 -8.53
CA ARG A 159 -20.48 6.34 -9.11
C ARG A 159 -21.65 5.55 -9.64
N ALA A 160 -22.85 5.95 -9.27
CA ALA A 160 -24.06 5.48 -9.91
C ALA A 160 -24.16 6.03 -11.36
N PRO A 161 -24.93 5.38 -12.25
CA PRO A 161 -25.09 5.82 -13.65
C PRO A 161 -25.62 7.25 -13.82
N ASP A 162 -26.24 7.80 -12.78
CA ASP A 162 -26.76 9.17 -12.69
C ASP A 162 -25.70 10.21 -12.25
N GLY A 163 -24.46 9.77 -12.00
CA GLY A 163 -23.35 10.63 -11.60
C GLY A 163 -23.27 10.92 -10.10
N PHE A 164 -24.21 10.40 -9.29
CA PHE A 164 -24.18 10.54 -7.83
C PHE A 164 -23.34 9.44 -7.17
N TRP A 165 -22.84 9.74 -5.97
CA TRP A 165 -22.09 8.79 -5.16
C TRP A 165 -23.05 7.86 -4.42
N VAL A 166 -22.75 6.56 -4.43
CA VAL A 166 -23.51 5.60 -3.62
C VAL A 166 -23.22 5.90 -2.14
N HIS A 167 -24.24 6.25 -1.35
CA HIS A 167 -24.06 6.72 0.04
C HIS A 167 -23.40 5.71 1.02
N ASN A 168 -23.21 4.44 0.62
CA ASN A 168 -22.53 3.41 1.40
C ASN A 168 -21.22 2.97 0.71
N LEU A 169 -20.19 3.82 0.73
CA LEU A 169 -18.87 3.54 0.13
C LEU A 169 -17.99 2.55 0.94
N PHE A 170 -18.58 1.78 1.86
CA PHE A 170 -17.82 0.95 2.80
C PHE A 170 -17.34 -0.38 2.20
N SER A 171 -17.89 -0.84 1.08
CA SER A 171 -17.44 -2.08 0.39
C SER A 171 -17.86 -2.13 -1.07
N ILE A 172 -16.91 -2.34 -1.97
CA ILE A 172 -17.07 -2.72 -3.37
C ILE A 172 -16.89 -4.24 -3.43
N TYR A 173 -17.99 -4.98 -3.55
CA TYR A 173 -17.94 -6.43 -3.70
C TYR A 173 -17.65 -6.79 -5.15
N TYR A 174 -16.55 -7.51 -5.38
CA TYR A 174 -16.28 -8.13 -6.67
C TYR A 174 -16.72 -9.60 -6.59
N MET A 175 -17.89 -9.92 -7.15
CA MET A 175 -18.31 -11.31 -7.34
C MET A 175 -17.80 -11.76 -8.71
N ARG A 176 -16.88 -12.72 -8.75
CA ARG A 176 -16.68 -13.56 -9.94
C ARG A 176 -17.75 -14.64 -9.91
N ASP A 177 -18.55 -14.71 -10.98
CA ASP A 177 -19.43 -15.85 -11.29
C ASP A 177 -18.60 -17.12 -11.56
#